data_AF-A0A1X7IZ42-F1
#
_entry.id   AF-A0A1X7IZ42-F1
#
_cell.length_a   1.000
_cell.length_b   1.000
_cell.length_c   1.000
_cell.angle_alpha   90.00
_cell.angle_beta   90.00
_cell.angle_gamma   90.00
#
_symmetry.space_group_name_H-M   'P 1'
#
loop_
_entity.id
_entity.type
_entity.pdbx_description
1 polymer ?
#
loop_
_entity_poly.entity_id
_entity_poly.type
_entity_poly.pdbx_seq_one_letter_code
_entity_poly.pdbx_strand_id
1 'polypeptide(L)'
;MLHGLDGLDGIGDLRLDLGDDQFHLEGGPGETVTLADAGGTTVYADLDGDGVVDHISSLHADGGFDVFTADPHRAAWGLAVPDPVRTPAEEPLSWGLGPETTPEKVTDGPGKTLEKAGWHRIEHG
;
A
#
# COMPACT_ATOMS: atom_id res chain seq x y z
N MET A 1 3.40 1.76 -8.08
CA MET A 1 4.20 2.97 -8.43
C MET A 1 3.52 4.19 -7.82
N LEU A 2 4.25 5.19 -7.35
CA LEU A 2 3.68 6.43 -6.80
C LEU A 2 3.83 7.55 -7.83
N HIS A 3 2.76 8.32 -8.04
CA HIS A 3 2.66 9.32 -9.10
C HIS A 3 2.68 10.74 -8.55
N GLY A 4 3.19 11.67 -9.36
CA GLY A 4 3.14 13.10 -9.14
C GLY A 4 4.05 13.66 -8.04
N LEU A 5 4.99 12.85 -7.51
CA LEU A 5 5.99 13.32 -6.53
C LEU A 5 7.11 14.17 -7.17
N ASP A 6 7.23 14.13 -8.49
CA ASP A 6 8.26 14.87 -9.22
C ASP A 6 8.01 16.39 -9.14
N GLY A 7 9.05 17.14 -8.76
CA GLY A 7 9.01 18.60 -8.77
C GLY A 7 8.32 19.25 -7.56
N LEU A 8 8.03 18.48 -6.50
CA LEU A 8 7.62 19.03 -5.22
C LEU A 8 8.75 19.91 -4.65
N ASP A 9 8.44 21.18 -4.39
CA ASP A 9 9.36 22.19 -3.88
C ASP A 9 9.42 22.23 -2.34
N GLY A 10 8.60 21.41 -1.69
CA GLY A 10 8.71 21.10 -0.27
C GLY A 10 8.00 22.08 0.66
N ILE A 11 7.02 22.86 0.17
CA ILE A 11 6.35 23.94 0.95
C ILE A 11 5.09 23.42 1.68
N GLY A 12 4.98 22.11 1.88
CA GLY A 12 3.82 21.46 2.48
C GLY A 12 3.97 21.16 3.98
N ASP A 13 2.86 21.15 4.72
CA ASP A 13 2.86 20.74 6.14
C ASP A 13 2.66 19.22 6.30
N LEU A 14 2.12 18.54 5.28
CA LEU A 14 1.94 17.10 5.25
C LEU A 14 3.21 16.41 4.78
N ARG A 15 3.72 15.46 5.58
CA ARG A 15 4.99 14.78 5.34
C ARG A 15 4.79 13.34 4.88
N LEU A 16 5.43 12.96 3.79
CA LEU A 16 5.50 11.58 3.32
C LEU A 16 6.91 11.03 3.57
N ASP A 17 7.01 9.96 4.35
CA ASP A 17 8.26 9.25 4.60
C ASP A 17 8.33 7.96 3.79
N LEU A 18 9.32 7.86 2.90
CA LEU A 18 9.64 6.69 2.09
C LEU A 18 11.02 6.12 2.48
N GLY A 19 11.29 6.06 3.78
CA GLY A 19 12.52 5.54 4.36
C GLY A 19 13.60 6.62 4.40
N ASP A 20 14.57 6.57 3.49
CA ASP A 20 15.63 7.58 3.38
C ASP A 20 15.15 8.85 2.65
N ASP A 21 14.06 8.75 1.88
CA ASP A 21 13.47 9.84 1.13
C ASP A 21 12.27 10.43 1.89
N GLN A 22 12.19 11.76 1.93
CA GLN A 22 11.10 12.50 2.57
C GLN A 22 10.57 13.58 1.63
N PHE A 23 9.25 13.66 1.52
CA PHE A 23 8.55 14.62 0.68
C PHE A 23 7.59 15.44 1.53
N HIS A 24 7.42 16.72 1.18
CA HIS A 24 6.40 17.57 1.76
C HIS A 24 5.33 17.85 0.69
N LEU A 25 4.08 17.64 1.07
CA LEU A 25 2.91 17.73 0.22
C LEU A 25 2.09 18.96 0.62
N GLU A 26 1.55 19.69 -0.36
CA GLU A 26 0.69 20.87 -0.13
C GLU A 26 -0.66 20.50 0.50
N GLY A 27 -0.62 20.13 1.78
CA GLY A 27 -1.77 19.81 2.63
C GLY A 27 -1.38 19.97 4.10
N GLY A 28 -2.39 19.98 4.97
CA GLY A 28 -2.24 20.03 6.42
C GLY A 28 -2.49 18.68 7.11
N PRO A 29 -2.31 18.63 8.45
CA PRO A 29 -2.64 17.45 9.24
C PRO A 29 -4.11 17.06 9.10
N GLY A 30 -4.36 15.77 8.88
CA GLY A 30 -5.68 15.18 8.66
C GLY A 30 -6.25 15.42 7.26
N GLU A 31 -5.46 16.03 6.36
CA GLU A 31 -5.87 16.27 4.98
C GLU A 31 -5.42 15.16 4.03
N THR A 32 -5.91 15.26 2.80
CA THR A 32 -5.54 14.37 1.71
C THR A 32 -5.03 15.19 0.55
N VAL A 33 -3.92 14.75 -0.03
CA VAL A 33 -3.30 15.38 -1.20
C VAL A 33 -3.38 14.41 -2.36
N THR A 34 -3.92 14.89 -3.48
CA THR A 34 -4.01 14.11 -4.72
C THR A 34 -3.01 14.67 -5.72
N LEU A 35 -2.06 13.84 -6.13
CA LEU A 35 -1.10 14.18 -7.18
C LEU A 35 -1.36 13.31 -8.41
N ALA A 36 -1.14 13.87 -9.59
CA ALA A 36 -1.33 13.18 -10.85
C ALA A 36 -0.22 13.53 -11.84
N ASP A 37 0.18 12.55 -12.62
CA ASP A 37 1.09 12.70 -13.75
C ASP A 37 0.57 11.89 -14.96
N ALA A 38 1.41 11.74 -15.99
CA ALA A 38 1.05 10.97 -17.19
C ALA A 38 0.90 9.46 -16.95
N GLY A 39 1.50 8.94 -15.87
CA GLY A 39 1.48 7.54 -15.46
C GLY A 39 0.31 7.16 -14.57
N GLY A 40 -0.31 8.14 -13.89
CA GLY A 40 -1.51 7.90 -13.08
C GLY A 40 -1.81 8.98 -12.05
N THR A 41 -2.65 8.62 -11.08
CA THR A 41 -3.07 9.48 -9.98
C THR A 41 -2.80 8.77 -8.66
N THR A 42 -2.18 9.45 -7.71
CA THR A 42 -1.95 8.93 -6.36
C THR A 42 -2.54 9.88 -5.32
N VAL A 43 -3.26 9.32 -4.36
CA VAL A 43 -3.79 10.00 -3.18
C VAL A 43 -2.90 9.64 -2.00
N TYR A 44 -2.44 10.66 -1.29
CA TYR A 44 -1.70 10.58 -0.04
C TYR A 44 -2.60 11.13 1.06
N ALA A 45 -2.82 10.37 2.11
CA ALA A 45 -3.72 10.73 3.20
C ALA A 45 -3.04 10.58 4.56
N ASP A 46 -3.27 11.57 5.40
CA ASP A 46 -3.09 11.49 6.86
C ASP A 46 -4.49 11.27 7.47
N LEU A 47 -4.71 10.08 8.03
CA LEU A 47 -5.99 9.66 8.58
C LEU A 47 -6.09 9.89 10.09
N ASP A 48 -4.97 9.99 10.79
CA ASP A 48 -4.93 10.18 12.24
C ASP A 48 -4.68 11.64 12.67
N GLY A 49 -4.29 12.50 11.73
CA GLY A 49 -4.13 13.93 11.90
C GLY A 49 -2.79 14.35 12.48
N ASP A 50 -1.76 13.50 12.42
CA ASP A 50 -0.44 13.80 12.98
C ASP A 50 0.49 14.59 12.04
N GLY A 51 0.05 14.84 10.80
CA GLY A 51 0.81 15.52 9.75
C GLY A 51 1.74 14.60 8.96
N VAL A 52 1.67 13.28 9.16
CA VAL A 52 2.41 12.27 8.42
C VAL A 52 1.45 11.42 7.60
N VAL A 53 1.79 11.19 6.34
CA VAL A 53 1.00 10.34 5.46
C VAL A 53 1.04 8.89 5.99
N ASP A 54 -0.12 8.32 6.27
CA ASP A 54 -0.30 6.95 6.78
C ASP A 54 -1.00 6.02 5.77
N HIS A 55 -1.57 6.59 4.70
CA HIS A 55 -2.33 5.86 3.70
C HIS A 55 -2.07 6.39 2.29
N ILE A 56 -1.86 5.47 1.34
CA ILE A 56 -1.59 5.79 -0.05
C ILE A 56 -2.47 4.94 -0.96
N SER A 57 -3.18 5.57 -1.88
CA SER A 57 -3.95 4.90 -2.93
C SER A 57 -3.49 5.39 -4.29
N SER A 58 -3.00 4.50 -5.16
CA SER A 58 -2.51 4.84 -6.48
C SER A 58 -3.30 4.13 -7.57
N LEU A 59 -3.75 4.88 -8.57
CA LEU A 59 -4.38 4.40 -9.78
C LEU A 59 -3.45 4.66 -10.98
N HIS A 60 -3.16 3.62 -11.74
CA HIS A 60 -2.28 3.65 -12.89
C HIS A 60 -3.07 3.90 -14.19
N ALA A 61 -2.40 4.48 -15.19
CA ALA A 61 -3.02 4.78 -16.48
C ALA A 61 -3.47 3.52 -17.27
N ASP A 62 -2.92 2.35 -16.95
CA ASP A 62 -3.35 1.05 -17.49
C ASP A 62 -4.62 0.50 -16.79
N GLY A 63 -5.14 1.21 -15.79
CA GLY A 63 -6.31 0.83 -15.01
C GLY A 63 -5.98 -0.02 -13.78
N GLY A 64 -4.71 -0.38 -13.57
CA GLY A 64 -4.28 -1.06 -12.36
C GLY A 64 -4.27 -0.13 -11.15
N PHE A 65 -4.21 -0.69 -9.95
CA PHE A 65 -4.13 0.11 -8.73
C PHE A 65 -3.29 -0.56 -7.64
N ASP A 66 -2.78 0.23 -6.70
CA ASP A 66 -2.10 -0.22 -5.51
C ASP A 66 -2.57 0.59 -4.29
N VAL A 67 -2.75 -0.07 -3.14
CA VAL A 67 -3.09 0.58 -1.87
C VAL A 67 -2.07 0.19 -0.80
N PHE A 68 -1.55 1.18 -0.08
CA PHE A 68 -0.54 1.01 0.97
C PHE A 68 -0.97 1.69 2.28
N THR A 69 -0.44 1.19 3.39
CA THR A 69 -0.58 1.81 4.71
C THR A 69 0.72 1.74 5.50
N ALA A 70 1.03 2.79 6.26
CA ALA A 70 2.13 2.82 7.22
C ALA A 70 1.72 2.24 8.59
N ASP A 71 0.42 2.09 8.85
CA ASP A 71 -0.09 1.48 10.08
C ASP A 71 -0.07 -0.06 9.96
N PRO A 72 0.79 -0.77 10.73
CA PRO A 72 0.86 -2.22 10.70
C PRO A 72 -0.42 -2.88 11.22
N HIS A 73 -1.22 -2.20 12.04
CA HIS A 73 -2.51 -2.71 12.49
C HIS A 73 -3.53 -2.66 11.36
N ARG A 74 -3.65 -1.56 10.61
CA ARG A 74 -4.44 -1.54 9.36
C ARG A 74 -3.94 -2.55 8.34
N ALA A 75 -2.63 -2.71 8.22
CA ALA A 75 -2.04 -3.70 7.32
C ALA A 75 -2.51 -5.13 7.62
N ALA A 76 -2.69 -5.46 8.91
CA ALA A 76 -3.17 -6.77 9.36
C ALA A 76 -4.65 -7.04 9.06
N TRP A 77 -5.45 -6.00 8.78
CA TRP A 77 -6.83 -6.13 8.31
C TRP A 77 -6.92 -6.13 6.78
N GLY A 78 -5.87 -5.66 6.10
CA GLY A 78 -5.58 -6.03 4.71
C GLY A 78 -5.20 -7.51 4.65
N LEU A 79 -5.60 -8.21 3.59
CA LEU A 79 -5.44 -9.66 3.43
C LEU A 79 -3.99 -10.11 3.74
N ALA A 80 -3.80 -10.70 4.93
CA ALA A 80 -2.58 -11.42 5.26
C ALA A 80 -2.44 -12.59 4.28
N VAL A 81 -1.31 -12.66 3.57
CA VAL A 81 -0.92 -13.82 2.77
C VAL A 81 -0.21 -14.81 3.72
N PRO A 82 -0.77 -15.99 4.04
CA PRO A 82 -0.10 -16.93 4.94
C PRO A 82 0.93 -17.81 4.21
N ASP A 83 2.09 -18.02 4.85
CA ASP A 83 3.16 -18.96 4.46
C ASP A 83 2.68 -20.43 4.43
N PRO A 84 3.26 -21.33 3.60
CA PRO A 84 2.72 -22.65 3.42
C PRO A 84 3.37 -23.72 4.32
N VAL A 85 2.49 -24.67 4.70
CA VAL A 85 2.72 -26.11 4.97
C VAL A 85 2.88 -26.57 6.44
N ARG A 86 1.83 -27.26 6.95
CA ARG A 86 1.79 -28.73 7.23
C ARG A 86 0.55 -29.08 8.07
N THR A 87 -0.42 -29.81 7.50
CA THR A 87 -1.56 -30.39 8.21
C THR A 87 -1.32 -31.87 8.56
N PRO A 88 -1.85 -32.33 9.69
CA PRO A 88 -2.60 -33.58 9.65
C PRO A 88 -3.93 -33.58 10.43
N ALA A 89 -4.88 -34.32 9.83
CA ALA A 89 -6.05 -35.02 10.36
C ALA A 89 -7.33 -34.24 10.74
N GLU A 90 -8.43 -34.71 10.14
CA GLU A 90 -9.79 -34.15 10.08
C GLU A 90 -10.59 -34.23 11.39
N GLU A 91 -11.34 -33.16 11.67
CA GLU A 91 -12.65 -33.21 12.31
C GLU A 91 -13.66 -32.39 11.46
N PRO A 92 -14.96 -32.77 11.45
CA PRO A 92 -15.89 -32.37 10.41
C PRO A 92 -16.25 -30.88 10.48
N LEU A 93 -15.98 -30.17 9.38
CA LEU A 93 -16.27 -28.76 9.19
C LEU A 93 -17.79 -28.47 9.26
N SER A 94 -18.24 -28.01 10.43
CA SER A 94 -19.28 -27.00 10.52
C SER A 94 -18.71 -25.68 9.98
N TRP A 95 -19.32 -25.16 8.91
CA TRP A 95 -18.82 -24.11 7.99
C TRP A 95 -17.76 -24.61 6.99
N GLY A 96 -18.16 -24.75 5.72
CA GLY A 96 -17.35 -25.36 4.67
C GLY A 96 -16.59 -24.37 3.80
N LEU A 97 -15.28 -24.59 3.66
CA LEU A 97 -14.49 -24.30 2.46
C LEU A 97 -14.41 -25.60 1.63
N GLY A 98 -14.57 -25.50 0.30
CA GLY A 98 -14.33 -26.59 -0.66
C GLY A 98 -12.92 -26.56 -1.24
N PRO A 99 -12.41 -27.67 -1.81
CA PRO A 99 -10.97 -27.91 -1.99
C PRO A 99 -10.35 -27.21 -3.22
N GLU A 100 -9.25 -26.50 -2.94
CA GLU A 100 -8.03 -26.20 -3.72
C GLU A 100 -7.93 -26.60 -5.21
N THR A 101 -7.68 -25.61 -6.07
CA THR A 101 -6.73 -25.71 -7.21
C THR A 101 -5.98 -24.37 -7.45
N THR A 102 -4.75 -24.32 -6.92
CA THR A 102 -3.46 -23.72 -7.38
C THR A 102 -3.31 -22.22 -7.74
N PRO A 103 -2.43 -21.45 -7.06
CA PRO A 103 -1.93 -20.17 -7.54
C PRO A 103 -0.74 -20.33 -8.51
N GLU A 104 -0.76 -19.64 -9.65
CA GLU A 104 0.33 -19.62 -10.63
C GLU A 104 1.35 -18.48 -10.39
N LYS A 105 2.58 -18.77 -10.81
CA LYS A 105 3.86 -18.07 -10.56
C LYS A 105 4.08 -16.87 -11.47
N VAL A 106 4.60 -15.74 -10.99
CA VAL A 106 5.65 -14.95 -11.69
C VAL A 106 6.61 -14.28 -10.69
N THR A 107 7.90 -14.43 -10.99
CA THR A 107 9.06 -13.84 -10.32
C THR A 107 9.54 -12.56 -11.00
N ASP A 108 10.05 -11.65 -10.15
CA ASP A 108 11.12 -10.64 -10.31
C ASP A 108 10.99 -9.40 -11.22
N GLY A 109 11.16 -8.23 -10.58
CA GLY A 109 11.62 -6.98 -11.19
C GLY A 109 11.80 -5.88 -10.12
N PRO A 110 12.96 -5.22 -10.00
CA PRO A 110 13.29 -4.41 -8.83
C PRO A 110 12.66 -3.01 -8.92
N GLY A 111 11.64 -2.77 -8.11
CA GLY A 111 11.21 -1.43 -7.72
C GLY A 111 11.68 -1.15 -6.31
N LYS A 112 12.23 0.04 -6.05
CA LYS A 112 12.66 0.47 -4.70
C LYS A 112 11.53 0.17 -3.69
N THR A 113 11.81 -0.70 -2.73
CA THR A 113 10.78 -1.37 -1.92
C THR A 113 10.23 -0.45 -0.84
N LEU A 114 8.94 -0.09 -0.95
CA LEU A 114 8.11 0.51 0.10
C LEU A 114 8.25 -0.21 1.46
N GLU A 115 8.57 -1.50 1.43
CA GLU A 115 8.87 -2.34 2.60
C GLU A 115 9.99 -1.78 3.50
N LYS A 116 11.01 -1.11 2.93
CA LYS A 116 12.11 -0.51 3.72
C LYS A 116 11.66 0.73 4.49
N ALA A 117 10.58 1.35 4.06
CA ALA A 117 9.99 2.53 4.65
C ALA A 117 8.88 2.21 5.65
N GLY A 118 8.66 0.94 5.98
CA GLY A 118 7.59 0.51 6.89
C GLY A 118 6.20 0.52 6.25
N TRP A 119 6.12 0.70 4.93
CA TRP A 119 4.84 0.65 4.20
C TRP A 119 4.45 -0.77 3.86
N HIS A 120 3.18 -1.07 4.12
CA HIS A 120 2.57 -2.36 3.84
C HIS A 120 1.56 -2.22 2.72
N ARG A 121 1.71 -3.02 1.64
CA ARG A 121 0.70 -3.09 0.58
C ARG A 121 -0.49 -3.91 1.06
N ILE A 122 -1.69 -3.34 1.01
CA ILE A 122 -2.93 -4.00 1.46
C ILE A 122 -3.82 -4.45 0.30
N GLU A 123 -3.70 -3.84 -0.87
CA GLU A 123 -4.48 -4.21 -2.05
C GLU A 123 -3.74 -3.84 -3.34
N HIS A 124 -3.99 -4.59 -4.42
CA HIS A 124 -3.60 -4.24 -5.78
C HIS A 124 -4.52 -4.92 -6.80
N GLY A 125 -4.61 -4.37 -8.01
CA GLY A 125 -5.39 -4.95 -9.11
C GLY A 125 -4.95 -4.47 -10.48
#